data_AF-A0A965G3G5-F1
#
_entry.id   AF-A0A965G3G5-F1
#
_cell.length_a   1.000
_cell.length_b   1.000
_cell.length_c   1.000
_cell.angle_alpha   90.00
_cell.angle_beta   90.00
_cell.angle_gamma   90.00
#
_symmetry.space_group_name_H-M   'P 1'
#
loop_
_entity.id
_entity.type
_entity.pdbx_description
1 polymer ?
#
loop_
_entity_poly.entity_id
_entity_poly.type
_entity_poly.pdbx_seq_one_letter_code
_entity_poly.pdbx_strand_id
1 'polypeptide(L)'
;MKVERFLGSREEIARKVAETLGGLYDEAPEKAVPSDFEGGRQAGLRALEKFSVRGYAGTRNKLHGNVSRLSFYIRHGVLGLREVAESVRERFGQSYDALKFWQELGWRQFWQLAHARLGNRIYEDLEPAKVNLGGSFPEELPEEIQQGKTGLVCMDESVRELVETGYMHNHARMWFASFVIHFRKLGWKAGERFFYRHLLDGDPASNALSWQWVASTFSHRPYLFNRENVQENGGKKWCERCEANCPFAATYPELERRLFAS
;
A
#
# COMPACT_ATOMS: atom_id res chain seq x y z
N MET A 1 5.64 24.54 -19.87
CA MET A 1 6.51 23.43 -20.31
C MET A 1 5.91 22.81 -21.57
N LYS A 2 6.47 23.07 -22.76
CA LYS A 2 6.07 22.34 -23.98
C LYS A 2 6.85 21.04 -23.98
N VAL A 3 6.17 19.92 -23.72
CA VAL A 3 6.78 18.59 -23.86
C VAL A 3 6.70 18.23 -25.33
N GLU A 4 7.84 18.30 -26.04
CA GLU A 4 7.93 17.77 -27.40
C GLU A 4 7.65 16.25 -27.36
N ARG A 5 7.00 15.73 -28.40
CA ARG A 5 6.81 14.28 -28.54
C ARG A 5 8.18 13.64 -28.74
N PHE A 6 8.61 12.88 -27.75
CA PHE A 6 9.85 12.12 -27.78
C PHE A 6 9.54 10.62 -27.91
N LEU A 7 10.33 9.93 -28.73
CA LEU A 7 10.29 8.49 -28.93
C LEU A 7 11.70 7.95 -28.64
N GLY A 8 11.79 6.84 -27.94
CA GLY A 8 13.05 6.22 -27.56
C GLY A 8 12.83 4.92 -26.78
N SER A 9 13.91 4.31 -26.33
CA SER A 9 13.86 3.21 -25.37
C SER A 9 13.24 3.66 -24.05
N ARG A 10 12.87 2.70 -23.21
CA ARG A 10 12.30 2.98 -21.88
C ARG A 10 13.28 3.78 -21.02
N GLU A 11 14.56 3.48 -21.11
CA GLU A 11 15.65 4.13 -20.40
C GLU A 11 15.86 5.56 -20.90
N GLU A 12 15.79 5.77 -22.22
CA GLU A 12 15.90 7.11 -22.82
C GLU A 12 14.72 8.00 -22.40
N ILE A 13 13.50 7.45 -22.43
CA ILE A 13 12.30 8.16 -21.96
C ILE A 13 12.42 8.49 -20.47
N ALA A 14 12.81 7.53 -19.63
CA ALA A 14 12.95 7.76 -18.19
C ALA A 14 13.98 8.84 -17.87
N ARG A 15 15.16 8.80 -18.51
CA ARG A 15 16.20 9.83 -18.36
C ARG A 15 15.69 11.19 -18.79
N LYS A 16 15.00 11.27 -19.93
CA LYS A 16 14.46 12.54 -20.42
C LYS A 16 13.40 13.11 -19.48
N VAL A 17 12.53 12.27 -18.94
CA VAL A 17 11.53 12.67 -17.94
C VAL A 17 12.21 13.14 -16.66
N ALA A 18 13.20 12.40 -16.16
CA ALA A 18 13.99 12.76 -14.99
C ALA A 18 14.68 14.12 -15.13
N GLU A 19 15.37 14.35 -16.26
CA GLU A 19 15.97 15.66 -16.59
C GLU A 19 14.92 16.78 -16.65
N THR A 20 13.78 16.52 -17.30
CA THR A 20 12.70 17.51 -17.49
C THR A 20 12.01 17.87 -16.18
N LEU A 21 11.89 16.90 -15.26
CA LEU A 21 11.29 17.07 -13.94
C LEU A 21 12.35 17.39 -12.87
N GLY A 22 13.61 17.59 -13.24
CA GLY A 22 14.70 17.83 -12.30
C GLY A 22 14.38 19.00 -11.35
N GLY A 23 14.55 18.76 -10.05
CA GLY A 23 14.19 19.71 -8.99
C GLY A 23 12.72 19.70 -8.56
N LEU A 24 11.88 18.87 -9.17
CA LEU A 24 10.48 18.62 -8.74
C LEU A 24 10.31 17.31 -7.96
N TYR A 25 11.38 16.53 -7.79
CA TYR A 25 11.42 15.30 -7.02
C TYR A 25 12.79 15.16 -6.33
N ASP A 26 12.86 14.38 -5.25
CA ASP A 26 14.03 14.33 -4.36
C ASP A 26 15.24 13.59 -4.95
N GLU A 27 15.02 12.69 -5.90
CA GLU A 27 16.09 11.89 -6.50
C GLU A 27 16.86 12.68 -7.57
N ALA A 28 18.18 12.52 -7.59
CA ALA A 28 19.00 13.11 -8.63
C ALA A 28 18.67 12.45 -10.00
N PRO A 29 18.57 13.20 -11.12
CA PRO A 29 18.26 12.64 -12.43
C PRO A 29 19.15 11.48 -12.87
N GLU A 30 20.41 11.47 -12.44
CA GLU A 30 21.38 10.42 -12.75
C GLU A 30 21.07 9.09 -12.04
N LYS A 31 20.28 9.14 -10.95
CA LYS A 31 19.82 7.97 -10.20
C LYS A 31 18.44 7.49 -10.66
N ALA A 32 17.75 8.25 -11.50
CA ALA A 32 16.41 7.89 -11.96
C ALA A 32 16.49 6.64 -12.86
N VAL A 33 15.91 5.55 -12.38
CA VAL A 33 15.78 4.30 -13.10
C VAL A 33 14.32 4.05 -13.46
N PRO A 34 14.01 3.49 -14.64
CA PRO A 34 12.66 3.02 -14.91
C PRO A 34 12.25 1.99 -13.86
N SER A 35 11.03 2.10 -13.33
CA SER A 35 10.42 1.06 -12.48
C SER A 35 10.46 -0.30 -13.18
N ASP A 36 10.35 -1.43 -12.48
CA ASP A 36 10.14 -2.73 -13.14
C ASP A 36 8.75 -2.85 -13.79
N PHE A 37 7.77 -2.07 -13.32
CA PHE A 37 6.42 -2.08 -13.87
C PHE A 37 6.33 -1.21 -15.12
N GLU A 38 6.06 -1.83 -16.27
CA GLU A 38 5.85 -1.10 -17.52
C GLU A 38 4.60 -0.22 -17.44
N GLY A 39 4.73 1.07 -17.74
CA GLY A 39 3.61 2.00 -17.80
C GLY A 39 2.85 1.95 -19.14
N GLY A 40 1.72 2.64 -19.18
CA GLY A 40 0.98 2.89 -20.42
C GLY A 40 -0.08 1.84 -20.76
N ARG A 41 -0.97 2.22 -21.70
CA ARG A 41 -2.21 1.48 -21.99
C ARG A 41 -1.98 0.03 -22.41
N GLN A 42 -1.01 -0.21 -23.28
CA GLN A 42 -0.73 -1.55 -23.79
C GLN A 42 -0.21 -2.48 -22.69
N ALA A 43 0.68 -2.00 -21.80
CA ALA A 43 1.12 -2.77 -20.65
C ALA A 43 -0.03 -3.06 -19.67
N GLY A 44 -0.89 -2.07 -19.42
CA GLY A 44 -2.09 -2.24 -18.59
C GLY A 44 -3.05 -3.29 -19.15
N LEU A 45 -3.35 -3.26 -20.44
CA LEU A 45 -4.21 -4.25 -21.09
C LEU A 45 -3.61 -5.67 -21.03
N ARG A 46 -2.30 -5.82 -21.29
CA ARG A 46 -1.59 -7.11 -21.12
C ARG A 46 -1.67 -7.62 -19.68
N ALA A 47 -1.52 -6.74 -18.69
CA ALA A 47 -1.64 -7.11 -17.28
C ALA A 47 -3.06 -7.57 -16.93
N LEU A 48 -4.08 -6.87 -17.41
CA LEU A 48 -5.49 -7.23 -17.22
C LEU A 48 -5.82 -8.57 -17.89
N GLU A 49 -5.35 -8.79 -19.11
CA GLU A 49 -5.53 -10.04 -19.85
C GLU A 49 -4.85 -11.21 -19.13
N LYS A 50 -3.61 -11.03 -18.66
CA LYS A 50 -2.87 -12.04 -17.91
C LYS A 50 -3.51 -12.39 -16.58
N PHE A 51 -4.14 -11.43 -15.90
CA PHE A 51 -4.75 -11.67 -14.60
C PHE A 51 -5.96 -12.61 -14.70
N SER A 52 -6.02 -13.59 -13.79
CA SER A 52 -7.17 -14.47 -13.61
C SER A 52 -7.63 -14.41 -12.16
N VAL A 53 -8.93 -14.27 -11.92
CA VAL A 53 -9.47 -14.27 -10.56
C VAL A 53 -9.53 -15.66 -9.93
N ARG A 54 -9.30 -16.76 -10.67
CA ARG A 54 -9.42 -18.11 -10.09
C ARG A 54 -8.47 -18.28 -8.88
N GLY A 55 -9.02 -18.69 -7.73
CA GLY A 55 -8.27 -18.82 -6.48
C GLY A 55 -7.92 -17.50 -5.77
N TYR A 56 -8.43 -16.36 -6.26
CA TYR A 56 -8.21 -15.04 -5.69
C TYR A 56 -8.71 -14.97 -4.24
N ALA A 57 -9.93 -15.43 -3.97
CA ALA A 57 -10.55 -15.31 -2.64
C ALA A 57 -9.74 -16.01 -1.55
N GLY A 58 -9.15 -17.17 -1.85
CA GLY A 58 -8.38 -17.96 -0.89
C GLY A 58 -6.95 -17.45 -0.67
N THR A 59 -6.41 -16.65 -1.60
CA THR A 59 -4.97 -16.32 -1.61
C THR A 59 -4.66 -14.83 -1.60
N ARG A 60 -5.63 -13.92 -1.82
CA ARG A 60 -5.41 -12.46 -1.89
C ARG A 60 -4.73 -11.82 -0.68
N ASN A 61 -4.79 -12.48 0.49
CA ASN A 61 -4.11 -12.00 1.70
C ASN A 61 -2.67 -12.50 1.80
N LYS A 62 -2.30 -13.55 1.05
CA LYS A 62 -0.95 -14.12 1.02
C LYS A 62 -0.07 -13.24 0.13
N LEU A 63 1.12 -12.84 0.59
CA LEU A 63 2.02 -11.95 -0.16
C LEU A 63 2.39 -12.48 -1.55
N HIS A 64 2.51 -13.81 -1.66
CA HIS A 64 2.79 -14.51 -2.91
C HIS A 64 1.54 -15.18 -3.49
N GLY A 65 0.36 -14.75 -3.06
CA GLY A 65 -0.93 -15.23 -3.55
C GLY A 65 -1.34 -14.59 -4.87
N ASN A 66 -2.54 -14.93 -5.33
CA ASN A 66 -3.08 -14.41 -6.57
C ASN A 66 -3.58 -12.97 -6.37
N VAL A 67 -2.88 -12.00 -6.96
CA VAL A 67 -3.25 -10.58 -6.96
C VAL A 67 -3.07 -9.97 -8.35
N SER A 68 -3.87 -8.95 -8.65
CA SER A 68 -3.94 -8.40 -10.02
C SER A 68 -2.79 -7.48 -10.39
N ARG A 69 -2.19 -6.78 -9.40
CA ARG A 69 -1.22 -5.69 -9.61
C ARG A 69 -1.73 -4.64 -10.61
N LEU A 70 -3.04 -4.39 -10.64
CA LEU A 70 -3.66 -3.41 -11.54
C LEU A 70 -3.82 -2.01 -10.92
N SER A 71 -3.55 -1.87 -9.62
CA SER A 71 -3.87 -0.65 -8.87
C SER A 71 -3.20 0.60 -9.43
N PHE A 72 -1.93 0.54 -9.83
CA PHE A 72 -1.22 1.68 -10.41
C PHE A 72 -1.74 2.04 -11.81
N TYR A 73 -2.15 1.07 -12.64
CA TYR A 73 -2.81 1.39 -13.91
C TYR A 73 -4.18 2.06 -13.70
N ILE A 74 -4.94 1.61 -12.71
CA ILE A 74 -6.24 2.20 -12.39
C ILE A 74 -6.08 3.59 -11.77
N ARG A 75 -5.09 3.78 -10.88
CA ARG A 75 -4.79 5.06 -10.23
C ARG A 75 -4.53 6.18 -11.23
N HIS A 76 -3.78 5.88 -12.28
CA HIS A 76 -3.37 6.84 -13.31
C HIS A 76 -4.31 6.89 -14.52
N GLY A 77 -5.48 6.26 -14.43
CA GLY A 77 -6.47 6.26 -15.51
C GLY A 77 -6.05 5.51 -16.78
N VAL A 78 -4.96 4.73 -16.71
CA VAL A 78 -4.49 3.87 -17.80
C VAL A 78 -5.50 2.75 -18.07
N LEU A 79 -6.12 2.24 -17.00
CA LEU A 79 -7.27 1.35 -17.06
C LEU A 79 -8.45 1.97 -16.31
N GLY A 80 -9.66 1.81 -16.84
CA GLY A 80 -10.89 2.22 -16.16
C GLY A 80 -11.29 1.21 -15.08
N LEU A 81 -11.85 1.68 -13.96
CA LEU A 81 -12.36 0.77 -12.92
C LEU A 81 -13.49 -0.12 -13.44
N ARG A 82 -14.42 0.45 -14.22
CA ARG A 82 -15.51 -0.27 -14.87
C ARG A 82 -14.99 -1.27 -15.92
N GLU A 83 -14.04 -0.84 -16.74
CA GLU A 83 -13.39 -1.70 -17.74
C GLU A 83 -12.80 -2.97 -17.10
N VAL A 84 -12.07 -2.82 -15.99
CA VAL A 84 -11.52 -3.95 -15.24
C VAL A 84 -12.62 -4.85 -14.69
N ALA A 85 -13.69 -4.26 -14.13
CA ALA A 85 -14.81 -5.00 -13.58
C ALA A 85 -15.56 -5.81 -14.67
N GLU A 86 -15.81 -5.21 -15.83
CA GLU A 86 -16.50 -5.82 -16.97
C GLU A 86 -15.66 -6.92 -17.61
N SER A 87 -14.36 -6.70 -17.81
CA SER A 87 -13.43 -7.75 -18.26
C SER A 87 -13.47 -8.98 -17.35
N VAL A 88 -13.48 -8.78 -16.03
CA VAL A 88 -13.59 -9.89 -15.07
C VAL A 88 -14.95 -10.59 -15.17
N ARG A 89 -16.05 -9.83 -15.32
CA ARG A 89 -17.40 -10.37 -15.49
C ARG A 89 -17.49 -11.26 -16.73
N GLU A 90 -16.98 -10.79 -17.86
CA GLU A 90 -17.07 -11.47 -19.14
C GLU A 90 -16.24 -12.77 -19.13
N ARG A 91 -15.06 -12.75 -18.52
CA ARG A 91 -14.14 -13.90 -18.50
C ARG A 91 -14.45 -14.93 -17.41
N PHE A 92 -15.06 -14.52 -16.30
CA PHE A 92 -15.19 -15.38 -15.10
C PHE A 92 -16.60 -15.39 -14.49
N GLY A 93 -17.56 -14.70 -15.09
CA GLY A 93 -18.95 -14.63 -14.62
C GLY A 93 -19.06 -14.06 -13.21
N GLN A 94 -19.98 -14.63 -12.42
CA GLN A 94 -20.22 -14.27 -11.02
C GLN A 94 -19.65 -15.32 -10.06
N SER A 95 -18.49 -15.91 -10.38
CA SER A 95 -17.80 -16.81 -9.47
C SER A 95 -17.50 -16.13 -8.12
N TYR A 96 -17.40 -16.92 -7.04
CA TYR A 96 -17.08 -16.39 -5.71
C TYR A 96 -15.78 -15.56 -5.72
N ASP A 97 -14.77 -16.02 -6.45
CA ASP A 97 -13.53 -15.28 -6.66
C ASP A 97 -13.73 -13.93 -7.36
N ALA A 98 -14.57 -13.87 -8.41
CA ALA A 98 -14.89 -12.63 -9.12
C ALA A 98 -15.64 -11.65 -8.21
N LEU A 99 -16.61 -12.14 -7.42
CA LEU A 99 -17.34 -11.34 -6.43
C LEU A 99 -16.39 -10.75 -5.38
N LYS A 100 -15.42 -11.55 -4.90
CA LYS A 100 -14.39 -11.07 -3.97
C LYS A 100 -13.48 -10.02 -4.60
N PHE A 101 -13.08 -10.19 -5.85
CA PHE A 101 -12.31 -9.17 -6.55
C PHE A 101 -13.11 -7.87 -6.75
N TRP A 102 -14.40 -7.95 -7.09
CA TRP A 102 -15.26 -6.76 -7.20
C TRP A 102 -15.48 -6.03 -5.88
N GLN A 103 -15.48 -6.73 -4.73
CA GLN A 103 -15.53 -6.07 -3.42
C GLN A 103 -14.33 -5.12 -3.24
N GLU A 104 -13.14 -5.50 -3.71
CA GLU A 104 -11.95 -4.64 -3.67
C GLU A 104 -12.05 -3.44 -4.60
N LEU A 105 -12.61 -3.63 -5.80
CA LEU A 105 -12.93 -2.49 -6.69
C LEU A 105 -13.97 -1.57 -6.04
N GLY A 106 -14.93 -2.15 -5.31
CA GLY A 106 -15.93 -1.44 -4.53
C GLY A 106 -15.31 -0.59 -3.42
N TRP A 107 -14.35 -1.13 -2.67
CA TRP A 107 -13.58 -0.36 -1.68
C TRP A 107 -12.88 0.84 -2.31
N ARG A 108 -12.21 0.62 -3.45
CA ARG A 108 -11.59 1.73 -4.18
C ARG A 108 -12.62 2.80 -4.58
N GLN A 109 -13.78 2.41 -5.09
CA GLN A 109 -14.83 3.36 -5.46
C GLN A 109 -15.38 4.10 -4.24
N PHE A 110 -15.57 3.40 -3.13
CA PHE A 110 -16.03 3.98 -1.87
C PHE A 110 -15.06 5.07 -1.38
N TRP A 111 -13.74 4.81 -1.42
CA TRP A 111 -12.74 5.81 -1.05
C TRP A 111 -12.79 7.06 -1.90
N GLN A 112 -12.94 6.92 -3.22
CA GLN A 112 -13.07 8.08 -4.11
C GLN A 112 -14.33 8.90 -3.80
N LEU A 113 -15.46 8.24 -3.52
CA LEU A 113 -16.69 8.94 -3.14
C LEU A 113 -16.57 9.64 -1.79
N ALA A 114 -15.93 8.99 -0.81
CA ALA A 114 -15.66 9.59 0.49
C ALA A 114 -14.78 10.84 0.35
N HIS A 115 -13.69 10.76 -0.43
CA HIS A 115 -12.83 11.91 -0.70
C HIS A 115 -13.57 13.03 -1.44
N ALA A 116 -14.36 12.71 -2.46
CA ALA A 116 -15.17 13.71 -3.16
C ALA A 116 -16.15 14.44 -2.22
N ARG A 117 -16.67 13.75 -1.20
CA ARG A 117 -17.60 14.32 -0.22
C ARG A 117 -16.94 15.10 0.91
N LEU A 118 -15.74 14.69 1.33
CA LEU A 118 -15.02 15.20 2.50
C LEU A 118 -13.96 16.24 2.14
N GLY A 119 -13.44 16.22 0.91
CA GLY A 119 -12.29 17.02 0.49
C GLY A 119 -11.08 16.78 1.40
N ASN A 120 -10.37 17.85 1.78
CA ASN A 120 -9.15 17.77 2.59
C ASN A 120 -9.36 17.25 4.03
N ARG A 121 -10.62 17.05 4.48
CA ARG A 121 -10.90 16.41 5.78
C ARG A 121 -10.34 14.99 5.88
N ILE A 122 -10.03 14.32 4.76
CA ILE A 122 -9.36 13.01 4.78
C ILE A 122 -7.94 13.06 5.36
N TYR A 123 -7.32 14.25 5.48
CA TYR A 123 -5.99 14.43 6.08
C TYR A 123 -6.06 14.75 7.59
N GLU A 124 -7.26 14.73 8.16
CA GLU A 124 -7.54 14.91 9.58
C GLU A 124 -8.25 13.68 10.13
N ASP A 125 -8.21 13.51 11.45
CA ASP A 125 -8.96 12.44 12.10
C ASP A 125 -10.46 12.66 11.85
N LEU A 126 -11.09 11.71 11.16
CA LEU A 126 -12.53 11.77 10.88
C LEU A 126 -13.35 11.49 12.14
N GLU A 127 -12.82 10.66 13.04
CA GLU A 127 -13.38 10.35 14.35
C GLU A 127 -12.27 10.32 15.40
N PRO A 128 -12.59 10.53 16.69
CA PRO A 128 -11.66 10.22 17.77
C PRO A 128 -11.21 8.76 17.71
N ALA A 129 -9.91 8.53 17.88
CA ALA A 129 -9.33 7.19 17.94
C ALA A 129 -9.95 6.39 19.10
N LYS A 130 -10.15 5.08 18.89
CA LYS A 130 -10.76 4.20 19.91
C LYS A 130 -9.76 3.70 20.95
N VAL A 131 -8.49 4.06 20.79
CA VAL A 131 -7.37 3.69 21.65
C VAL A 131 -6.40 4.86 21.77
N ASN A 132 -5.56 4.85 22.81
CA ASN A 132 -4.51 5.85 22.98
C ASN A 132 -3.41 5.67 21.91
N LEU A 133 -3.35 6.61 20.97
CA LEU A 133 -2.36 6.64 19.90
C LEU A 133 -1.04 7.30 20.31
N GLY A 134 -0.97 7.97 21.47
CA GLY A 134 0.10 8.88 21.85
C GLY A 134 -0.33 10.35 21.73
N GLY A 135 0.61 11.28 21.95
CA GLY A 135 0.34 12.72 21.99
C GLY A 135 1.03 13.53 20.89
N SER A 136 2.36 13.50 20.86
CA SER A 136 3.17 14.23 19.89
C SER A 136 3.79 13.27 18.88
N PHE A 137 3.53 13.53 17.61
CA PHE A 137 4.01 12.71 16.50
C PHE A 137 4.99 13.50 15.63
N PRO A 138 6.11 12.89 15.22
CA PRO A 138 7.00 13.53 14.26
C PRO A 138 6.30 13.69 12.90
N GLU A 139 6.76 14.66 12.12
CA GLU A 139 6.23 14.86 10.78
C GLU A 139 6.70 13.75 9.81
N GLU A 140 7.93 13.26 9.93
CA GLU A 140 8.39 12.15 9.12
C GLU A 140 8.62 10.91 10.00
N LEU A 141 8.57 9.73 9.39
CA LEU A 141 8.95 8.50 10.10
C LEU A 141 10.43 8.58 10.51
N PRO A 142 10.84 7.96 11.62
CA PRO A 142 12.25 7.82 11.96
C PRO A 142 13.06 7.20 10.81
N GLU A 143 14.30 7.65 10.64
CA GLU A 143 15.16 7.28 9.50
C GLU A 143 15.35 5.75 9.40
N GLU A 144 15.45 5.05 10.53
CA GLU A 144 15.60 3.60 10.56
C GLU A 144 14.36 2.86 10.01
N ILE A 145 13.16 3.45 10.13
CA ILE A 145 11.96 2.91 9.52
C ILE A 145 11.96 3.22 8.02
N GLN A 146 12.27 4.46 7.64
CA GLN A 146 12.30 4.87 6.23
C GLN A 146 13.30 4.06 5.40
N GLN A 147 14.43 3.67 6.00
CA GLN A 147 15.48 2.88 5.33
C GLN A 147 15.31 1.37 5.46
N GLY A 148 14.27 0.87 6.15
CA GLY A 148 14.08 -0.56 6.39
C GLY A 148 15.23 -1.17 7.19
N LYS A 149 15.64 -0.50 8.28
CA LYS A 149 16.72 -0.89 9.19
C LYS A 149 16.22 -1.03 10.64
N THR A 150 14.99 -1.50 10.81
CA THR A 150 14.37 -1.68 12.13
C THR A 150 14.87 -2.94 12.83
N GLY A 151 15.50 -3.87 12.11
CA GLY A 151 15.86 -5.20 12.59
C GLY A 151 14.69 -6.19 12.55
N LEU A 152 13.48 -5.72 12.25
CA LEU A 152 12.30 -6.55 12.03
C LEU A 152 12.21 -6.88 10.56
N VAL A 153 12.70 -8.07 10.19
CA VAL A 153 12.78 -8.56 8.81
C VAL A 153 11.51 -8.30 7.98
N CYS A 154 10.32 -8.54 8.54
CA CYS A 154 9.07 -8.33 7.82
C CYS A 154 8.78 -6.85 7.51
N MET A 155 9.18 -5.93 8.39
CA MET A 155 9.04 -4.49 8.16
C MET A 155 10.10 -4.01 7.17
N ASP A 156 11.34 -4.45 7.37
CA ASP A 156 12.50 -4.06 6.58
C ASP A 156 12.38 -4.50 5.11
N GLU A 157 11.92 -5.73 4.86
CA GLU A 157 11.63 -6.22 3.50
C GLU A 157 10.44 -5.50 2.85
N SER A 158 9.41 -5.17 3.63
CA SER A 158 8.26 -4.43 3.10
C SER A 158 8.68 -3.03 2.65
N VAL A 159 9.47 -2.33 3.47
CA VAL A 159 10.05 -1.02 3.12
C VAL A 159 10.93 -1.14 1.89
N ARG A 160 11.78 -2.17 1.81
CA ARG A 160 12.64 -2.39 0.64
C ARG A 160 11.82 -2.61 -0.64
N GLU A 161 10.80 -3.49 -0.61
CA GLU A 161 9.92 -3.72 -1.76
C GLU A 161 9.27 -2.41 -2.21
N LEU A 162 8.76 -1.62 -1.26
CA LEU A 162 8.13 -0.33 -1.53
C LEU A 162 9.09 0.66 -2.18
N VAL A 163 10.26 0.88 -1.59
CA VAL A 163 11.20 1.91 -2.06
C VAL A 163 11.84 1.50 -3.39
N GLU A 164 12.17 0.22 -3.59
CA GLU A 164 12.83 -0.25 -4.82
C GLU A 164 11.86 -0.39 -5.99
N THR A 165 10.62 -0.84 -5.74
CA THR A 165 9.69 -1.19 -6.83
C THR A 165 8.52 -0.22 -6.97
N GLY A 166 8.26 0.59 -5.94
CA GLY A 166 7.07 1.43 -5.82
C GLY A 166 5.78 0.64 -5.56
N TYR A 167 5.90 -0.62 -5.13
CA TYR A 167 4.79 -1.50 -4.79
C TYR A 167 4.99 -2.11 -3.41
N MET A 168 3.90 -2.19 -2.66
CA MET A 168 3.80 -3.02 -1.46
C MET A 168 2.46 -3.76 -1.48
N HIS A 169 2.46 -5.04 -1.14
CA HIS A 169 1.22 -5.82 -1.03
C HIS A 169 0.27 -5.24 0.03
N ASN A 170 -1.06 -5.25 -0.21
CA ASN A 170 -2.04 -4.64 0.71
C ASN A 170 -1.93 -5.15 2.15
N HIS A 171 -1.74 -6.45 2.34
CA HIS A 171 -1.61 -7.03 3.68
C HIS A 171 -0.33 -6.57 4.39
N ALA A 172 0.78 -6.39 3.66
CA ALA A 172 2.00 -5.79 4.20
C ALA A 172 1.82 -4.30 4.55
N ARG A 173 1.04 -3.56 3.75
CA ARG A 173 0.66 -2.17 4.06
C ARG A 173 -0.09 -2.08 5.40
N MET A 174 -1.04 -2.99 5.63
CA MET A 174 -1.79 -3.05 6.90
C MET A 174 -0.89 -3.37 8.10
N TRP A 175 0.05 -4.31 7.95
CA TRP A 175 1.03 -4.62 8.99
C TRP A 175 1.95 -3.44 9.29
N PHE A 176 2.51 -2.83 8.26
CA PHE A 176 3.40 -1.68 8.42
C PHE A 176 2.67 -0.51 9.08
N ALA A 177 1.42 -0.24 8.67
CA ALA A 177 0.61 0.79 9.30
C ALA A 177 0.34 0.50 10.78
N SER A 178 -0.02 -0.74 11.10
CA SER A 178 -0.23 -1.16 12.49
C SER A 178 1.05 -1.05 13.32
N PHE A 179 2.21 -1.44 12.76
CA PHE A 179 3.53 -1.27 13.37
C PHE A 179 3.84 0.20 13.67
N VAL A 180 3.70 1.08 12.69
CA VAL A 180 3.95 2.53 12.85
C VAL A 180 3.02 3.15 13.90
N ILE A 181 1.72 2.88 13.82
CA ILE A 181 0.72 3.52 14.67
C ILE A 181 0.75 2.92 16.09
N HIS A 182 0.64 1.60 16.21
CA HIS A 182 0.33 0.96 17.50
C HIS A 182 1.57 0.50 18.24
N PHE A 183 2.60 0.03 17.54
CA PHE A 183 3.83 -0.47 18.16
C PHE A 183 4.89 0.62 18.33
N ARG A 184 5.02 1.54 17.37
CA ARG A 184 5.98 2.66 17.42
C ARG A 184 5.39 3.98 17.91
N LYS A 185 4.07 4.12 17.95
CA LYS A 185 3.35 5.32 18.44
C LYS A 185 3.75 6.60 17.68
N LEU A 186 3.86 6.52 16.35
CA LEU A 186 4.38 7.61 15.50
C LEU A 186 3.30 8.42 14.77
N GLY A 187 2.02 8.10 14.95
CA GLY A 187 0.93 8.75 14.23
C GLY A 187 0.81 8.29 12.78
N TRP A 188 -0.42 8.29 12.26
CA TRP A 188 -0.70 7.74 10.92
C TRP A 188 -0.27 8.67 9.79
N LYS A 189 -0.20 9.98 10.03
CA LYS A 189 0.11 11.00 8.99
C LYS A 189 1.53 10.88 8.44
N ALA A 190 2.52 10.57 9.28
CA ALA A 190 3.89 10.34 8.83
C ALA A 190 3.99 9.11 7.91
N GLY A 191 3.26 8.04 8.27
CA GLY A 191 3.17 6.84 7.44
C GLY A 191 2.41 7.06 6.13
N GLU A 192 1.33 7.85 6.16
CA GLU A 192 0.58 8.26 4.97
C GLU A 192 1.47 8.99 3.97
N ARG A 193 2.23 10.00 4.41
CA ARG A 193 3.21 10.72 3.56
C ARG A 193 4.26 9.80 2.98
N PHE A 194 4.83 8.91 3.80
CA PHE A 194 5.82 7.94 3.35
C PHE A 194 5.27 7.03 2.25
N PHE A 195 4.06 6.48 2.44
CA PHE A 195 3.39 5.68 1.42
C PHE A 195 3.06 6.49 0.16
N TYR A 196 2.59 7.72 0.30
CA TYR A 196 2.25 8.58 -0.83
C TYR A 196 3.49 8.89 -1.69
N ARG A 197 4.65 9.09 -1.05
CA ARG A 197 5.93 9.37 -1.74
C ARG A 197 6.40 8.19 -2.59
N HIS A 198 6.22 6.95 -2.13
CA HIS A 198 6.81 5.77 -2.76
C HIS A 198 5.84 4.90 -3.58
N LEU A 199 4.54 4.90 -3.27
CA LEU A 199 3.58 4.04 -3.97
C LEU A 199 3.27 4.55 -5.38
N LEU A 200 3.49 3.69 -6.38
CA LEU A 200 3.01 3.91 -7.76
C LEU A 200 1.49 4.06 -7.82
N ASP A 201 0.78 3.40 -6.90
CA ASP A 201 -0.67 3.48 -6.75
C ASP A 201 -1.12 4.43 -5.63
N GLY A 202 -0.24 5.35 -5.19
CA GLY A 202 -0.47 6.38 -4.16
C GLY A 202 -1.70 7.26 -4.43
N ASP A 203 -2.87 6.73 -4.12
CA ASP A 203 -4.15 7.41 -4.20
C ASP A 203 -4.42 8.15 -2.89
N PRO A 204 -4.60 9.49 -2.88
CA PRO A 204 -4.82 10.21 -1.64
C PRO A 204 -5.99 9.66 -0.81
N ALA A 205 -7.09 9.29 -1.46
CA ALA A 205 -8.28 8.79 -0.79
C ALA A 205 -8.02 7.42 -0.15
N SER A 206 -7.57 6.46 -0.95
CA SER A 206 -7.33 5.09 -0.49
C SER A 206 -6.19 5.04 0.53
N ASN A 207 -5.14 5.85 0.36
CA ASN A 207 -4.02 5.93 1.29
C ASN A 207 -4.48 6.49 2.65
N ALA A 208 -4.96 7.74 2.69
CA ALA A 208 -5.29 8.41 3.94
C ALA A 208 -6.40 7.68 4.71
N LEU A 209 -7.49 7.28 4.04
CA LEU A 209 -8.61 6.60 4.70
C LEU A 209 -8.25 5.18 5.20
N SER A 210 -7.34 4.48 4.53
CA SER A 210 -6.88 3.17 5.01
C SER A 210 -5.96 3.30 6.23
N TRP A 211 -5.09 4.31 6.26
CA TRP A 211 -4.30 4.65 7.45
C TRP A 211 -5.20 4.98 8.64
N GLN A 212 -6.25 5.77 8.43
CA GLN A 212 -7.25 6.07 9.47
C GLN A 212 -8.05 4.83 9.92
N TRP A 213 -8.39 3.94 8.98
CA TRP A 213 -9.04 2.67 9.31
C TRP A 213 -8.18 1.81 10.26
N VAL A 214 -6.86 1.75 10.02
CA VAL A 214 -5.90 1.05 10.90
C VAL A 214 -5.75 1.76 12.25
N ALA A 215 -5.74 3.10 12.24
CA ALA A 215 -5.63 3.94 13.44
C ALA A 215 -6.90 3.99 14.29
N SER A 216 -8.03 3.47 13.80
CA SER A 216 -9.36 3.57 14.41
C SER A 216 -9.95 4.98 14.49
N THR A 217 -9.49 5.87 13.61
CA THR A 217 -10.08 7.20 13.39
C THR A 217 -11.08 7.20 12.22
N PHE A 218 -11.28 6.04 11.58
CA PHE A 218 -12.35 5.75 10.62
C PHE A 218 -12.80 4.27 10.72
N SER A 219 -12.81 3.72 11.94
CA SER A 219 -13.26 2.34 12.19
C SER A 219 -13.65 2.15 13.67
N HIS A 220 -14.42 1.09 13.94
CA HIS A 220 -14.89 0.80 15.30
C HIS A 220 -13.82 0.19 16.22
N ARG A 221 -12.70 -0.31 15.67
CA ARG A 221 -11.60 -0.94 16.42
C ARG A 221 -10.28 -0.76 15.69
N PRO A 222 -9.14 -0.61 16.40
CA PRO A 222 -7.84 -0.56 15.76
C PRO A 222 -7.51 -1.88 15.07
N TYR A 223 -6.78 -1.81 13.96
CA TYR A 223 -6.24 -3.00 13.32
C TYR A 223 -4.91 -3.42 13.97
N LEU A 224 -4.86 -4.65 14.45
CA LEU A 224 -3.67 -5.32 14.95
C LEU A 224 -3.34 -6.53 14.08
N PHE A 225 -2.07 -6.93 14.14
CA PHE A 225 -1.59 -8.21 13.67
C PHE A 225 -0.62 -8.80 14.70
N ASN A 226 -0.43 -10.11 14.65
CA ASN A 226 0.57 -10.82 15.45
C ASN A 226 1.53 -11.62 14.54
N ARG A 227 2.53 -12.26 15.16
CA ARG A 227 3.52 -13.09 14.44
C ARG A 227 2.87 -14.21 13.64
N GLU A 228 1.85 -14.85 14.18
CA GLU A 228 1.13 -15.93 13.47
C GLU A 228 0.48 -15.41 12.19
N ASN A 229 -0.15 -14.23 12.23
CA ASN A 229 -0.71 -13.61 11.04
C ASN A 229 0.35 -13.33 9.96
N VAL A 230 1.54 -12.88 10.37
CA VAL A 230 2.69 -12.68 9.46
C VAL A 230 3.16 -14.02 8.88
N GLN A 231 3.28 -15.06 9.69
CA GLN A 231 3.71 -16.38 9.21
C GLN A 231 2.68 -16.99 8.25
N GLU A 232 1.39 -16.84 8.55
CA GLU A 232 0.30 -17.39 7.76
C GLU A 232 0.20 -16.71 6.39
N ASN A 233 0.45 -15.39 6.30
CA ASN A 233 0.22 -14.61 5.09
C ASN A 233 1.50 -14.18 4.36
N GLY A 234 2.61 -14.02 5.06
CA GLY A 234 3.93 -13.69 4.50
C GLY A 234 4.87 -14.88 4.38
N GLY A 235 4.47 -16.04 4.93
CA GLY A 235 5.32 -17.22 5.02
C GLY A 235 6.25 -17.17 6.24
N LYS A 236 6.83 -18.34 6.58
CA LYS A 236 7.65 -18.50 7.79
C LYS A 236 9.06 -17.90 7.66
N LYS A 237 9.58 -17.78 6.43
CA LYS A 237 10.96 -17.37 6.13
C LYS A 237 11.36 -16.05 6.78
N TRP A 238 10.47 -15.06 6.82
CA TRP A 238 10.76 -13.79 7.48
C TRP A 238 10.99 -13.94 8.98
N CYS A 239 10.17 -14.78 9.64
CA CYS A 239 10.31 -15.04 11.07
C CYS A 239 11.52 -15.95 11.38
N GLU A 240 11.79 -16.93 10.52
CA GLU A 240 12.90 -17.88 10.69
C GLU A 240 14.29 -17.23 10.61
N ARG A 241 14.43 -16.14 9.83
CA ARG A 241 15.68 -15.38 9.70
C ARG A 241 15.72 -14.10 10.54
N CYS A 242 14.72 -13.85 11.38
CA CYS A 242 14.63 -12.65 12.20
C CYS A 242 15.27 -12.90 13.57
N GLU A 243 16.35 -12.19 13.87
CA GLU A 243 17.08 -12.31 15.14
C GLU A 243 16.55 -11.37 16.24
N ALA A 244 15.73 -10.39 15.87
CA ALA A 244 15.16 -9.45 16.82
C ALA A 244 14.16 -10.12 17.79
N ASN A 245 14.07 -9.59 19.02
CA ASN A 245 12.99 -9.93 19.93
C ASN A 245 11.65 -9.46 19.35
N CYS A 246 10.87 -10.38 18.80
CA CYS A 246 9.70 -10.08 17.99
C CYS A 246 8.60 -9.38 18.82
N PRO A 247 8.28 -8.10 18.58
CA PRO A 247 7.23 -7.41 19.33
C PRO A 247 5.85 -7.99 19.00
N PHE A 248 5.70 -8.69 17.88
CA PHE A 248 4.43 -9.29 17.44
C PHE A 248 4.16 -10.67 18.05
N ALA A 249 5.08 -11.21 18.86
CA ALA A 249 4.99 -12.56 19.42
C ALA A 249 4.09 -12.62 20.67
N ALA A 250 2.80 -12.36 20.49
CA ALA A 250 1.77 -12.53 21.53
C ALA A 250 0.40 -12.81 20.88
N THR A 251 -0.57 -13.26 21.67
CA THR A 251 -1.97 -13.38 21.26
C THR A 251 -2.60 -11.99 21.08
N TYR A 252 -3.70 -11.90 20.32
CA TYR A 252 -4.42 -10.63 20.15
C TYR A 252 -4.85 -9.99 21.48
N PRO A 253 -5.45 -10.72 22.46
CA PRO A 253 -5.80 -10.12 23.75
C PRO A 253 -4.59 -9.60 24.55
N GLU A 254 -3.44 -10.25 24.44
CA GLU A 254 -2.20 -9.79 25.07
C GLU A 254 -1.66 -8.53 24.40
N LEU A 255 -1.68 -8.47 23.05
CA LEU A 255 -1.30 -7.28 22.30
C LEU A 255 -2.22 -6.11 22.61
N GLU A 256 -3.54 -6.32 22.64
CA GLU A 256 -4.51 -5.29 22.99
C GLU A 256 -4.24 -4.72 24.39
N ARG A 257 -4.05 -5.58 25.40
CA ARG A 257 -3.68 -5.14 26.75
C ARG A 257 -2.35 -4.38 26.74
N ARG A 258 -1.31 -4.92 26.11
CA ARG A 258 0.02 -4.31 26.13
C ARG A 258 0.09 -2.96 25.41
N LEU A 259 -0.66 -2.80 24.32
CA LEU A 259 -0.56 -1.61 23.46
C LEU A 259 -1.59 -0.53 23.80
N PHE A 260 -2.72 -0.90 24.43
CA PHE A 260 -3.87 -0.02 24.63
C PHE A 260 -4.39 0.04 26.07
N ALA A 261 -3.84 -0.75 27.01
CA ALA A 261 -4.17 -0.54 28.41
C ALA A 261 -3.73 0.87 28.82
N SER A 262 -4.66 1.58 29.46
CA SER A 262 -4.47 2.92 30.01
C SER A 262 -3.90 2.84 31.41
#